data_AF-A0A644WZB5-F1
#
_entry.id   AF-A0A644WZB5-F1
#
_cell.length_a   1.000
_cell.length_b   1.000
_cell.length_c   1.000
_cell.angle_alpha   90.00
_cell.angle_beta   90.00
_cell.angle_gamma   90.00
#
_symmetry.space_group_name_H-M   'P 1'
#
loop_
_entity.id
_entity.type
_entity.pdbx_description
1 polymer ?
#
loop_
_entity_poly.entity_id
_entity_poly.type
_entity_poly.pdbx_seq_one_letter_code
_entity_poly.pdbx_strand_id
1 'polypeptide(L)'
;MSSEGVGSYWPFATGRMVDQANLLLKQIVDFPNTRYILVPNQYIGVYKVGFMPQWIAREYLSRRGSAKFQPHQLKASRNPLLGYSLDSVKVDGVYMPKELLEVHQQVEVGQEGYDAGSLLLSNFFKKELAKFLTPELHPLGRLIIETCLNEGSLKTYVDLIPMKI
;
A
#
# COMPACT_ATOMS: atom_id res chain seq x y z
N MET A 1 -9.03 25.61 -9.64
CA MET A 1 -9.13 24.31 -10.35
C MET A 1 -7.72 23.82 -10.61
N SER A 2 -7.20 22.90 -9.79
CA SER A 2 -5.92 22.25 -10.06
C SER A 2 -6.20 20.81 -10.46
N SER A 3 -6.33 20.59 -11.75
CA SER A 3 -6.38 19.29 -12.40
C SER A 3 -4.95 18.75 -12.56
N GLU A 4 -4.21 18.61 -11.45
CA GLU A 4 -2.97 17.85 -11.49
C GLU A 4 -3.31 16.36 -11.46
N GLY A 5 -3.57 15.83 -12.65
CA GLY A 5 -3.19 14.46 -13.00
C GLY A 5 -3.77 13.35 -12.14
N VAL A 6 -5.06 13.36 -11.82
CA VAL A 6 -5.76 12.07 -11.63
C VAL A 6 -5.98 11.47 -13.02
N GLY A 7 -4.88 11.03 -13.64
CA GLY A 7 -4.93 10.19 -14.83
C GLY A 7 -5.52 8.87 -14.40
N SER A 8 -6.86 8.78 -14.39
CA SER A 8 -7.49 7.48 -14.25
C SER A 8 -7.06 6.67 -15.47
N TYR A 9 -6.51 5.49 -15.24
CA TYR A 9 -6.10 4.58 -16.30
C TYR A 9 -7.32 4.07 -17.10
N TRP A 10 -8.50 4.10 -16.47
CA TRP A 10 -9.75 3.53 -16.95
C TRP A 10 -10.34 4.08 -18.25
N PRO A 11 -10.25 5.38 -18.60
CA PRO A 11 -10.75 5.90 -19.88
C PRO A 11 -10.10 5.25 -21.11
N PHE A 12 -8.92 4.63 -20.96
CA PHE A 12 -8.19 3.97 -22.03
C PHE A 12 -8.35 2.43 -22.04
N ALA A 13 -9.06 1.87 -21.06
CA ALA A 13 -9.23 0.42 -20.88
C ALA A 13 -10.63 0.08 -20.35
N THR A 14 -11.66 0.76 -20.86
CA THR A 14 -13.06 0.59 -20.43
C THR A 14 -13.48 -0.88 -20.49
N GLY A 15 -14.08 -1.37 -19.40
CA GLY A 15 -14.57 -2.75 -19.29
C GLY A 15 -13.49 -3.82 -19.08
N ARG A 16 -12.20 -3.46 -19.06
CA ARG A 16 -11.07 -4.40 -18.88
C ARG A 16 -10.51 -4.44 -17.47
N MET A 17 -11.20 -3.85 -16.50
CA MET A 17 -10.71 -3.74 -15.12
C MET A 17 -10.44 -5.09 -14.45
N VAL A 18 -11.32 -6.07 -14.65
CA VAL A 18 -11.17 -7.40 -14.07
C VAL A 18 -10.06 -8.17 -14.77
N ASP A 19 -10.02 -8.13 -16.11
CA ASP A 19 -8.96 -8.75 -16.90
C ASP A 19 -7.56 -8.28 -16.46
N GLN A 20 -7.40 -6.97 -16.28
CA GLN A 20 -6.11 -6.40 -15.87
C GLN A 20 -5.77 -6.67 -14.41
N ALA A 21 -6.75 -6.64 -13.51
CA ALA A 21 -6.55 -7.04 -12.12
C ALA A 21 -6.08 -8.50 -12.05
N ASN A 22 -6.67 -9.39 -12.85
CA ASN A 22 -6.26 -10.79 -12.95
C ASN A 22 -4.83 -10.93 -13.48
N LEU A 23 -4.45 -10.17 -14.51
CA LEU A 23 -3.09 -10.19 -15.06
C LEU A 23 -2.05 -9.70 -14.03
N LEU A 24 -2.34 -8.61 -13.32
CA LEU A 24 -1.46 -8.10 -12.27
C LEU A 24 -1.35 -9.07 -11.10
N LEU A 25 -2.47 -9.63 -10.64
CA LEU A 25 -2.48 -10.64 -9.59
C LEU A 25 -1.64 -11.85 -9.99
N LYS A 26 -1.79 -12.32 -11.23
CA LYS A 26 -0.99 -13.42 -11.77
C LYS A 26 0.50 -13.10 -11.72
N GLN A 27 0.91 -11.89 -12.13
CA GLN A 27 2.32 -11.48 -12.03
C GLN A 27 2.83 -11.46 -10.58
N ILE A 28 2.04 -10.94 -9.65
CA ILE A 28 2.41 -10.90 -8.22
C ILE A 28 2.63 -12.33 -7.68
N VAL A 29 1.73 -13.26 -8.02
CA VAL A 29 1.78 -14.65 -7.56
C VAL A 29 2.91 -15.45 -8.24
N ASP A 30 3.09 -15.28 -9.55
CA ASP A 30 4.09 -16.02 -10.33
C ASP A 30 5.53 -15.56 -9.99
N PHE A 31 5.71 -14.31 -9.54
CA PHE A 31 7.02 -13.71 -9.23
C PHE A 31 7.14 -13.27 -7.76
N PRO A 32 7.13 -14.19 -6.78
CA PRO A 32 7.07 -13.89 -5.35
C PRO A 32 8.34 -13.23 -4.77
N ASN A 33 9.40 -13.11 -5.57
CA ASN A 33 10.61 -12.39 -5.20
C ASN A 33 10.50 -10.87 -5.49
N THR A 34 9.52 -10.45 -6.28
CA THR A 34 9.24 -9.04 -6.54
C THR A 34 8.62 -8.39 -5.32
N ARG A 35 9.14 -7.23 -4.93
CA ARG A 35 8.61 -6.44 -3.81
C ARG A 35 7.80 -5.27 -4.33
N TYR A 36 6.66 -5.05 -3.69
CA TYR A 36 5.78 -3.93 -3.95
C TYR A 36 5.78 -3.02 -2.72
N ILE A 37 5.92 -1.72 -2.94
CA ILE A 37 5.90 -0.71 -1.89
C ILE A 37 4.88 0.36 -2.21
N LEU A 38 4.23 0.88 -1.17
CA LEU A 38 3.36 2.04 -1.25
C LEU A 38 4.14 3.23 -0.70
N VAL A 39 4.25 4.30 -1.49
CA VAL A 39 4.93 5.53 -1.06
C VAL A 39 4.00 6.71 -1.29
N PRO A 40 3.62 7.45 -0.23
CA PRO A 40 2.82 8.65 -0.37
C PRO A 40 3.60 9.71 -1.15
N ASN A 41 2.93 10.41 -2.05
CA ASN A 41 3.54 11.37 -2.97
C ASN A 41 2.90 12.77 -2.92
N GLN A 42 1.92 12.97 -2.04
CA GLN A 42 1.21 14.25 -1.85
C GLN A 42 1.19 14.68 -0.38
N TYR A 43 0.77 13.78 0.51
CA TYR A 43 0.69 14.07 1.95
C TYR A 43 1.14 12.89 2.81
N ILE A 44 1.77 13.20 3.95
CA ILE A 44 2.07 12.26 5.03
C ILE A 44 1.52 12.88 6.32
N GLY A 45 0.33 12.43 6.75
CA GLY A 45 -0.40 13.10 7.83
C GLY A 45 -0.68 14.55 7.46
N VAL A 46 -0.30 15.50 8.32
CA VAL A 46 -0.49 16.94 8.06
C VAL A 46 0.55 17.55 7.12
N TYR A 47 1.65 16.85 6.84
CA TYR A 47 2.72 17.37 6.00
C TYR A 47 2.42 17.18 4.52
N LYS A 48 2.46 18.28 3.76
CA LYS A 48 2.52 18.23 2.29
C LYS A 48 3.92 17.80 1.87
N VAL A 49 4.02 16.75 1.07
CA VAL A 49 5.28 16.20 0.56
C VAL A 49 5.37 16.31 -0.95
N GLY A 50 6.60 16.22 -1.47
CA GLY A 50 6.87 16.26 -2.92
C GLY A 50 6.87 14.89 -3.59
N PHE A 51 6.74 14.89 -4.92
CA PHE A 51 6.68 13.71 -5.77
C PHE A 51 8.08 13.13 -6.08
N MET A 52 8.79 12.62 -5.08
CA MET A 52 10.09 11.94 -5.30
C MET A 52 10.22 10.55 -4.65
N PRO A 53 9.19 9.67 -4.69
CA PRO A 53 9.29 8.30 -4.17
C PRO A 53 10.39 7.48 -4.87
N GLN A 54 10.74 7.82 -6.11
CA GLN A 54 11.80 7.17 -6.88
C GLN A 54 13.17 7.34 -6.22
N TRP A 55 13.40 8.44 -5.49
CA TRP A 55 14.66 8.67 -4.78
C TRP A 55 14.79 7.75 -3.57
N ILE A 56 13.70 7.57 -2.81
CA ILE A 56 13.64 6.61 -1.70
C ILE A 56 13.85 5.20 -2.25
N ALA A 57 13.12 4.82 -3.31
CA ALA A 57 13.28 3.49 -3.91
C ALA A 57 14.71 3.26 -4.42
N ARG A 58 15.27 4.21 -5.17
CA ARG A 58 16.63 4.10 -5.70
C ARG A 58 17.66 4.06 -4.58
N GLU A 59 17.61 4.97 -3.62
CA GLU A 59 18.68 5.02 -2.63
C GLU A 59 18.53 3.93 -1.57
N TYR A 60 17.35 3.78 -1.01
CA TYR A 60 17.12 2.89 0.11
C TYR A 60 16.97 1.42 -0.33
N LEU A 61 16.23 1.15 -1.40
CA LEU A 61 16.00 -0.24 -1.84
C LEU A 61 17.13 -0.79 -2.70
N SER A 62 17.72 0.02 -3.61
CA SER A 62 18.79 -0.51 -4.50
C SER A 62 20.10 -0.76 -3.76
N ARG A 63 20.47 0.08 -2.78
CA ARG A 63 21.67 -0.15 -1.95
C ARG A 63 21.53 -1.37 -1.03
N ARG A 64 20.29 -1.74 -0.72
CA ARG A 64 19.94 -2.96 0.00
C ARG A 64 19.50 -4.08 -0.95
N GLY A 65 19.87 -4.03 -2.23
CA GLY A 65 19.49 -4.98 -3.29
C GLY A 65 19.81 -6.47 -3.05
N SER A 66 20.35 -6.84 -1.88
CA SER A 66 20.44 -8.22 -1.37
C SER A 66 20.05 -8.37 0.11
N ALA A 67 19.82 -7.28 0.83
CA ALA A 67 19.41 -7.29 2.23
C ALA A 67 17.90 -7.45 2.32
N LYS A 68 17.46 -8.69 2.46
CA LYS A 68 16.12 -9.05 2.90
C LYS A 68 15.72 -8.19 4.11
N PHE A 69 14.58 -7.50 4.04
CA PHE A 69 14.01 -6.84 5.21
C PHE A 69 13.83 -7.89 6.29
N GLN A 70 14.54 -7.73 7.39
CA GLN A 70 14.37 -8.67 8.50
C GLN A 70 13.01 -8.42 9.14
N PRO A 71 12.34 -9.44 9.69
CA PRO A 71 11.03 -9.28 10.32
C PRO A 71 11.01 -8.15 11.36
N HIS A 72 12.11 -7.96 12.10
CA HIS A 72 12.24 -6.90 13.11
C HIS A 72 12.30 -5.47 12.55
N GLN A 73 12.53 -5.30 11.24
CA GLN A 73 12.56 -4.00 10.57
C GLN A 73 11.18 -3.57 10.06
N LEU A 74 10.21 -4.49 10.13
CA LEU A 74 8.85 -4.29 9.64
C LEU A 74 7.90 -4.21 10.83
N LYS A 75 7.05 -3.19 10.84
CA LYS A 75 5.99 -3.01 11.82
C LYS A 75 4.65 -3.13 11.10
N ALA A 76 3.73 -3.90 11.65
CA ALA A 76 2.38 -3.98 11.12
C ALA A 76 1.74 -2.59 11.19
N SER A 77 1.14 -2.15 10.07
CA SER A 77 0.35 -0.93 10.06
C SER A 77 -0.89 -1.10 10.93
N ARG A 78 -1.33 -0.01 11.57
CA ARG A 78 -2.61 0.03 12.30
C ARG A 78 -3.80 -0.25 11.38
N ASN A 79 -3.76 0.24 10.13
CA ASN A 79 -4.70 -0.17 9.08
C ASN A 79 -4.15 -1.39 8.32
N PRO A 80 -4.82 -2.55 8.34
CA PRO A 80 -4.39 -3.76 7.62
C PRO A 80 -4.17 -3.59 6.12
N LEU A 81 -4.93 -2.69 5.47
CA LEU A 81 -4.82 -2.43 4.03
C LEU A 81 -3.47 -1.82 3.62
N LEU A 82 -2.77 -1.20 4.56
CA LEU A 82 -1.46 -0.59 4.33
C LEU A 82 -0.30 -1.57 4.57
N GLY A 83 -0.57 -2.81 4.99
CA GLY A 83 0.46 -3.83 5.15
C GLY A 83 1.44 -3.54 6.29
N TYR A 84 2.71 -3.47 5.95
CA TYR A 84 3.81 -3.20 6.88
C TYR A 84 4.47 -1.86 6.56
N SER A 85 4.83 -1.11 7.61
CA SER A 85 5.73 0.03 7.51
C SER A 85 7.14 -0.34 7.95
N LEU A 86 8.13 0.44 7.52
CA LEU A 86 9.50 0.32 7.99
C LEU A 86 9.63 1.05 9.32
N ASP A 87 10.27 0.43 10.32
CA ASP A 87 10.53 1.08 11.61
C ASP A 87 11.60 2.19 11.51
N SER A 88 12.50 2.07 10.53
CA SER A 88 13.54 3.07 10.27
C SER A 88 13.90 3.12 8.79
N VAL A 89 14.11 4.32 8.27
CA VAL A 89 14.59 4.56 6.92
C VAL A 89 15.71 5.59 6.97
N LYS A 90 16.79 5.32 6.23
CA LYS A 90 17.96 6.20 6.12
C LYS A 90 18.16 6.59 4.66
N VAL A 91 18.08 7.87 4.37
CA VAL A 91 18.21 8.47 3.03
C VAL A 91 19.30 9.53 3.13
N ASP A 92 20.28 9.49 2.25
CA ASP A 92 21.45 10.36 2.20
C ASP A 92 22.16 10.54 3.55
N GLY A 93 22.37 9.42 4.25
CA GLY A 93 23.03 9.46 5.57
C GLY A 93 22.14 9.92 6.73
N VAL A 94 20.93 10.42 6.46
CA VAL A 94 19.99 10.98 7.44
C VAL A 94 18.85 10.01 7.70
N TYR A 95 18.52 9.81 8.97
CA TYR A 95 17.34 9.04 9.36
C TYR A 95 16.08 9.87 9.17
N MET A 96 15.06 9.28 8.56
CA MET A 96 13.75 9.93 8.47
C MET A 96 13.12 10.02 9.87
N PRO A 97 12.50 11.16 10.22
CA PRO A 97 11.71 11.29 11.45
C PRO A 97 10.65 10.20 11.58
N LYS A 98 10.43 9.72 12.81
CA LYS A 98 9.52 8.59 13.06
C LYS A 98 8.08 8.95 12.73
N GLU A 99 7.71 10.21 12.90
CA GLU A 99 6.40 10.79 12.64
C GLU A 99 6.03 10.78 11.14
N LEU A 100 7.03 10.68 10.25
CA LEU A 100 6.81 10.49 8.81
C LEU A 100 6.61 9.01 8.42
N LEU A 101 7.09 8.08 9.26
CA LEU A 101 6.90 6.64 9.09
C LEU A 101 5.64 6.15 9.83
N GLU A 102 5.27 6.83 10.89
CA GLU A 102 4.17 6.51 11.79
C GLU A 102 3.30 7.76 12.01
N VAL A 103 2.40 8.03 11.06
CA VAL A 103 1.57 9.25 11.02
C VAL A 103 0.81 9.54 12.32
N HIS A 104 0.41 8.51 13.06
CA HIS A 104 -0.29 8.66 14.35
C HIS A 104 0.59 9.25 15.46
N GLN A 105 1.91 9.35 15.26
CA GLN A 105 2.84 10.02 16.18
C GLN A 105 2.94 11.53 15.92
N GLN A 106 2.42 12.04 14.81
CA GLN A 106 2.32 13.49 14.58
C GLN A 106 1.35 14.07 15.61
N VAL A 107 1.76 15.15 16.29
CA VAL A 107 0.97 15.77 17.38
C VAL A 107 -0.39 16.25 16.87
N GLU A 108 -0.42 16.78 15.64
CA GLU A 108 -1.61 17.31 14.99
C GLU A 108 -2.57 16.22 14.49
N VAL A 109 -2.09 14.98 14.35
CA VAL A 109 -2.90 13.85 13.89
C VAL A 109 -3.35 12.98 15.06
N GLY A 110 -2.41 12.57 15.91
CA GLY A 110 -2.66 11.62 16.99
C GLY A 110 -3.25 10.29 16.51
N GLN A 111 -3.68 9.47 17.47
CA GLN A 111 -4.35 8.20 17.14
C GLN A 111 -5.73 8.43 16.53
N GLU A 112 -6.49 9.40 17.05
CA GLU A 112 -7.85 9.69 16.60
C GLU A 112 -7.89 10.16 15.13
N GLY A 113 -7.02 11.09 14.75
CA GLY A 113 -6.94 11.56 13.36
C GLY A 113 -6.48 10.47 12.41
N TYR A 114 -5.55 9.61 12.84
CA TYR A 114 -5.12 8.45 12.06
C TYR A 114 -6.28 7.47 11.85
N ASP A 115 -7.00 7.11 12.92
CA ASP A 115 -8.07 6.12 12.87
C ASP A 115 -9.27 6.64 12.05
N ALA A 116 -9.56 7.94 12.11
CA ALA A 116 -10.54 8.59 11.23
C ALA A 116 -10.13 8.54 9.74
N GLY A 117 -8.88 8.87 9.43
CA GLY A 117 -8.34 8.75 8.06
C GLY A 117 -8.31 7.31 7.55
N SER A 118 -7.98 6.37 8.44
CA SER A 118 -8.00 4.93 8.18
C SER A 118 -9.41 4.45 7.82
N LEU A 119 -10.45 4.92 8.52
CA LEU A 119 -11.84 4.59 8.21
C LEU A 119 -12.25 5.14 6.83
N LEU A 120 -11.89 6.38 6.51
CA LEU A 120 -12.15 6.95 5.18
C LEU A 120 -11.50 6.13 4.07
N LEU A 121 -10.24 5.74 4.26
CA LEU A 121 -9.49 4.92 3.31
C LEU A 121 -10.15 3.54 3.13
N SER A 122 -10.48 2.88 4.23
CA SER A 122 -11.14 1.56 4.19
C SER A 122 -12.49 1.62 3.49
N ASN A 123 -13.32 2.63 3.78
CA ASN A 123 -14.61 2.82 3.13
C ASN A 123 -14.46 3.07 1.62
N PHE A 124 -13.45 3.84 1.22
CA PHE A 124 -13.12 4.04 -0.19
C PHE A 124 -12.78 2.70 -0.87
N PHE A 125 -11.87 1.90 -0.30
CA PHE A 125 -11.52 0.60 -0.85
C PHE A 125 -12.71 -0.36 -0.92
N LYS A 126 -13.53 -0.44 0.14
CA LYS A 126 -14.74 -1.29 0.13
C LYS A 126 -15.68 -0.91 -1.03
N LYS A 127 -15.92 0.39 -1.24
CA LYS A 127 -16.75 0.89 -2.33
C LYS A 127 -16.17 0.58 -3.71
N GLU A 128 -14.87 0.78 -3.90
CA GLU A 128 -14.23 0.61 -5.21
C GLU A 128 -13.99 -0.87 -5.56
N LEU A 129 -13.58 -1.69 -4.59
CA LEU A 129 -13.31 -3.11 -4.79
C LEU A 129 -14.57 -3.94 -5.04
N ALA A 130 -15.72 -3.56 -4.47
CA ALA A 130 -16.99 -4.23 -4.74
C ALA A 130 -17.33 -4.31 -6.24
N LYS A 131 -16.86 -3.33 -7.04
CA LYS A 131 -17.07 -3.27 -8.49
C LYS A 131 -16.33 -4.38 -9.26
N PHE A 132 -15.31 -4.99 -8.66
CA PHE A 132 -14.52 -6.06 -9.29
C PHE A 132 -15.12 -7.45 -9.06
N LEU A 133 -16.14 -7.62 -8.20
CA LEU A 133 -16.72 -8.91 -7.84
C LEU A 133 -17.61 -9.50 -8.95
N THR A 134 -17.02 -9.79 -10.11
CA THR A 134 -17.69 -10.41 -11.26
C THR A 134 -17.30 -11.89 -11.38
N PRO A 135 -18.06 -12.70 -12.15
CA PRO A 135 -17.73 -14.12 -12.38
C PRO A 135 -16.33 -14.36 -12.96
N GLU A 136 -15.79 -13.39 -13.70
CA GLU A 136 -14.49 -13.47 -14.38
C GLU A 136 -13.31 -13.16 -13.44
N LEU A 137 -13.56 -12.64 -12.25
CA LEU A 137 -12.52 -12.33 -11.28
C LEU A 137 -11.83 -13.62 -10.81
N HIS A 138 -10.49 -13.61 -10.80
CA HIS A 138 -9.70 -14.72 -10.33
C HIS A 138 -10.09 -15.10 -8.88
N PRO A 139 -10.24 -16.40 -8.54
CA PRO A 139 -10.70 -16.84 -7.21
C PRO A 139 -9.88 -16.26 -6.05
N LEU A 140 -8.54 -16.21 -6.17
CA LEU A 140 -7.70 -15.55 -5.17
C LEU A 140 -7.98 -14.03 -5.06
N GLY A 141 -8.22 -13.35 -6.17
CA GLY A 141 -8.57 -11.93 -6.18
C GLY A 141 -9.89 -11.68 -5.46
N ARG A 142 -10.88 -12.57 -5.65
CA ARG A 142 -12.13 -12.56 -4.90
C ARG A 142 -11.90 -12.69 -3.39
N LEU A 143 -11.09 -13.66 -2.96
CA LEU A 143 -10.76 -13.84 -1.53
C LEU A 143 -10.09 -12.60 -0.93
N ILE A 144 -9.17 -11.95 -1.67
CA ILE A 144 -8.52 -10.71 -1.24
C ILE A 144 -9.54 -9.58 -1.06
N ILE A 145 -10.45 -9.42 -2.02
CA ILE A 145 -11.50 -8.39 -1.95
C ILE A 145 -12.47 -8.68 -0.81
N GLU A 146 -12.93 -9.92 -0.66
CA GLU A 146 -13.82 -10.32 0.42
C GLU A 146 -13.15 -10.11 1.79
N THR A 147 -11.83 -10.34 1.90
CA THR A 147 -11.07 -9.99 3.10
C THR A 147 -11.15 -8.49 3.41
N CYS A 148 -11.08 -7.61 2.41
CA CYS A 148 -11.26 -6.17 2.60
C CYS A 148 -12.68 -5.79 3.00
N LEU A 149 -13.69 -6.39 2.36
CA LEU A 149 -15.09 -6.11 2.64
C LEU A 149 -15.48 -6.53 4.07
N ASN A 150 -14.89 -7.63 4.54
CA ASN A 150 -15.14 -8.22 5.86
C ASN A 150 -14.16 -7.77 6.95
N GLU A 151 -13.40 -6.69 6.73
CA GLU A 151 -12.48 -6.13 7.73
C GLU A 151 -11.41 -7.11 8.23
N GLY A 152 -10.91 -7.94 7.32
CA GLY A 152 -9.91 -8.96 7.62
C GLY A 152 -8.60 -8.40 8.14
N SER A 153 -7.93 -9.19 8.98
CA SER A 153 -6.65 -8.85 9.59
C SER A 153 -5.50 -8.85 8.58
N LEU A 154 -4.40 -8.17 8.92
CA LEU A 154 -3.17 -8.24 8.11
C LEU A 154 -2.67 -9.68 7.94
N LYS A 155 -2.82 -10.51 8.98
CA LYS A 155 -2.45 -11.93 8.90
C LYS A 155 -3.23 -12.65 7.80
N THR A 156 -4.52 -12.37 7.67
CA THR A 156 -5.37 -12.98 6.63
C THR A 156 -4.85 -12.65 5.24
N TYR A 157 -4.43 -11.39 4.98
CA TYR A 157 -3.81 -11.04 3.70
C TYR A 157 -2.47 -11.75 3.47
N VAL A 158 -1.63 -11.85 4.50
CA VAL A 158 -0.34 -12.53 4.41
C VAL A 158 -0.52 -14.03 4.17
N ASP A 159 -1.55 -14.66 4.73
CA ASP A 159 -1.86 -16.06 4.48
C ASP A 159 -2.33 -16.30 3.03
N LEU A 160 -3.00 -15.33 2.40
CA LEU A 160 -3.45 -15.40 1.01
C LEU A 160 -2.30 -15.27 0.00
N ILE A 161 -1.35 -14.36 0.26
CA ILE A 161 -0.13 -14.19 -0.55
C ILE A 161 1.07 -14.09 0.40
N PRO A 162 1.72 -15.22 0.73
CA PRO A 162 2.83 -15.24 1.66
C PRO A 162 4.02 -14.39 1.21
N MET A 163 4.42 -13.44 2.04
CA MET A 163 5.66 -12.71 1.83
C MET A 163 6.84 -13.64 2.15
N LYS A 164 7.69 -13.90 1.15
CA LYS A 164 8.98 -14.56 1.37
C LYS A 164 9.91 -13.59 2.07
N ILE A 165 10.07 -13.63 3.39
CA ILE A 165 11.01 -12.73 4.09
C ILE A 165 12.47 -13.10 3.78
#